data_AF-A0A2E0QK81-F1
#
_entry.id   AF-A0A2E0QK81-F1
#
_cell.length_a   1.000
_cell.length_b   1.000
_cell.length_c   1.000
_cell.angle_alpha   90.00
_cell.angle_beta   90.00
_cell.angle_gamma   90.00
#
_symmetry.space_group_name_H-M   'P 1'
#
loop_
_entity.id
_entity.type
_entity.pdbx_description
1 polymer ?
#
loop_
_entity_poly.entity_id
_entity_poly.type
_entity_poly.pdbx_seq_one_letter_code
_entity_poly.pdbx_strand_id
1 'polypeptide(L)'
;MYFKLLIILIFVTNLLSSCSSYRLGNNKPIKYKNVESIAVPIVKSDVLKPKLQSLITNAIIRSIQEKGAFKIANEKNSDATLEIKIINIERKQLRA
;
A
#
# COMPACT_ATOMS: atom_id res chain seq x y z
N MET A 1 -36.69 -35.02 19.49
CA MET A 1 -36.51 -33.55 19.47
C MET A 1 -35.03 -33.13 19.45
N TYR A 2 -34.14 -33.81 20.18
CA TYR A 2 -32.69 -33.52 20.20
C TYR A 2 -31.94 -33.70 18.87
N PHE A 3 -32.35 -34.66 18.03
CA PHE A 3 -31.70 -34.91 16.74
C PHE A 3 -31.84 -33.75 15.73
N LYS A 4 -33.02 -33.08 15.70
CA LYS A 4 -33.23 -31.86 14.90
C LYS A 4 -32.37 -30.68 15.41
N LEU A 5 -32.22 -30.57 16.73
CA LEU A 5 -31.41 -29.51 17.36
C LEU A 5 -29.91 -29.67 17.00
N LEU A 6 -29.42 -30.91 16.99
CA LEU A 6 -28.05 -31.23 16.58
C LEU A 6 -27.76 -30.88 15.12
N ILE A 7 -28.70 -31.16 14.20
CA ILE A 7 -28.54 -30.83 12.78
C ILE A 7 -28.49 -29.31 12.56
N ILE A 8 -29.33 -28.55 13.25
CA ILE A 8 -29.33 -27.07 13.16
C ILE A 8 -28.01 -26.51 13.68
N LEU A 9 -27.49 -27.05 14.80
CA LEU A 9 -26.23 -26.60 15.39
C LEU A 9 -25.03 -26.84 14.45
N ILE A 10 -24.98 -28.01 13.80
CA ILE A 10 -23.93 -28.36 12.83
C ILE A 10 -23.99 -27.46 11.59
N PHE A 11 -25.19 -27.11 11.14
CA PHE A 11 -25.36 -26.24 9.98
C PHE A 11 -24.87 -24.80 10.27
N VAL A 12 -25.15 -24.28 11.46
CA VAL A 12 -24.72 -22.94 11.89
C VAL A 12 -23.20 -22.84 12.03
N THR A 13 -22.53 -23.86 12.58
CA THR A 13 -21.06 -23.82 12.75
C THR A 13 -20.31 -23.87 11.42
N ASN A 14 -20.85 -24.59 10.42
CA ASN A 14 -20.27 -24.62 9.07
C ASN A 14 -20.42 -23.27 8.35
N LEU A 15 -21.53 -22.56 8.54
CA LEU A 15 -21.75 -21.23 7.97
C LEU A 15 -20.78 -20.17 8.53
N LEU A 16 -20.43 -20.24 9.81
CA LEU A 16 -19.48 -19.30 10.44
C LEU A 16 -18.02 -19.55 10.04
N SER A 17 -17.68 -20.76 9.58
CA SER A 17 -16.31 -21.12 9.20
C SER A 17 -15.84 -20.44 7.90
N SER A 18 -16.77 -20.00 7.05
CA SER A 18 -16.49 -19.37 5.74
C SER A 18 -15.82 -17.99 5.82
N CYS A 19 -15.82 -17.33 6.98
CA CYS A 19 -15.15 -16.03 7.17
C CYS A 19 -13.67 -16.18 7.56
N SER A 20 -13.23 -17.37 8.01
CA SER A 20 -11.89 -17.56 8.56
C SER A 20 -10.77 -17.57 7.50
N SER A 21 -11.11 -17.66 6.21
CA SER A 21 -10.14 -17.55 5.11
C SER A 21 -9.86 -16.10 4.68
N TYR A 22 -10.57 -15.12 5.23
CA TYR A 22 -10.35 -13.71 4.92
C TYR A 22 -9.05 -13.23 5.58
N ARG A 23 -8.00 -13.08 4.78
CA ARG A 23 -6.72 -12.52 5.23
C ARG A 23 -6.79 -10.99 5.21
N LEU A 24 -7.26 -10.41 6.30
CA LEU A 24 -7.05 -8.99 6.58
C LEU A 24 -5.56 -8.70 6.71
N GLY A 25 -5.03 -7.75 5.92
CA GLY A 25 -3.74 -7.12 6.21
C GLY A 25 -2.56 -7.42 5.28
N ASN A 26 -2.72 -8.14 4.16
CA ASN A 26 -1.59 -8.34 3.23
C ASN A 26 -1.62 -7.41 2.00
N ASN A 27 -1.39 -6.11 2.23
CA ASN A 27 -1.22 -5.11 1.16
C ASN A 27 0.17 -5.15 0.50
N LYS A 28 1.09 -5.98 1.00
CA LYS A 28 2.46 -6.07 0.50
C LYS A 28 2.55 -7.11 -0.63
N PRO A 29 3.05 -6.72 -1.83
CA PRO A 29 3.26 -7.67 -2.93
C PRO A 29 4.24 -8.77 -2.53
N ILE A 30 4.00 -10.01 -3.00
CA ILE A 30 4.83 -11.19 -2.69
C ILE A 30 6.31 -10.95 -3.02
N LYS A 31 6.60 -10.24 -4.12
CA LYS A 31 7.96 -9.88 -4.55
C LYS A 31 8.73 -9.06 -3.50
N TYR A 32 8.04 -8.31 -2.65
CA TYR A 32 8.64 -7.41 -1.65
C TYR A 32 8.41 -7.90 -0.22
N LYS A 33 8.02 -9.16 -0.01
CA LYS A 33 7.68 -9.71 1.30
C LYS A 33 8.75 -9.42 2.38
N ASN A 34 10.03 -9.46 1.98
CA ASN A 34 11.17 -9.27 2.88
C ASN A 34 11.66 -7.81 2.98
N VAL A 35 11.03 -6.86 2.27
CA VAL A 35 11.36 -5.43 2.35
C VAL A 35 10.45 -4.82 3.40
N GLU A 36 10.99 -4.43 4.55
CA GLU A 36 10.20 -3.78 5.61
C GLU A 36 10.26 -2.26 5.52
N SER A 37 11.42 -1.73 5.15
CA SER A 37 11.74 -0.31 5.17
C SER A 37 12.16 0.19 3.80
N ILE A 38 11.68 1.37 3.42
CA ILE A 38 11.97 2.02 2.15
C ILE A 38 12.44 3.45 2.40
N ALA A 39 13.54 3.84 1.76
CA ALA A 39 13.95 5.23 1.63
C ALA A 39 13.38 5.87 0.37
N VAL A 40 12.89 7.10 0.50
CA VAL A 40 12.38 7.91 -0.61
C VAL A 40 13.22 9.18 -0.71
N PRO A 41 14.29 9.18 -1.52
CA PRO A 41 15.05 10.39 -1.81
C PRO A 41 14.20 11.49 -2.43
N ILE A 42 14.74 12.71 -2.45
CA ILE A 42 14.16 13.79 -3.22
C ILE A 42 14.07 13.37 -4.69
N VAL A 43 12.86 13.42 -5.22
CA VAL A 43 12.54 13.09 -6.60
C VAL A 43 13.33 13.98 -7.54
N LYS A 44 13.99 13.41 -8.55
CA LYS A 44 14.68 14.16 -9.61
C LYS A 44 13.66 14.68 -10.63
N SER A 45 13.92 15.83 -11.26
CA SER A 45 13.00 16.41 -12.26
C SER A 45 13.77 17.03 -13.41
N ASP A 46 13.40 16.66 -14.63
CA ASP A 46 13.83 17.35 -15.86
C ASP A 46 12.90 18.54 -16.19
N VAL A 47 11.78 18.66 -15.49
CA VAL A 47 10.80 19.75 -15.66
C VAL A 47 11.12 20.92 -14.72
N LEU A 48 11.17 22.13 -15.27
CA LEU A 48 11.37 23.38 -14.53
C LEU A 48 10.05 23.86 -13.93
N LYS A 49 9.76 23.40 -12.71
CA LYS A 49 8.60 23.87 -11.95
C LYS A 49 8.95 24.04 -10.47
N PRO A 50 8.63 25.19 -9.86
CA PRO A 50 8.95 25.44 -8.45
C PRO A 50 8.36 24.37 -7.53
N LYS A 51 9.19 23.89 -6.58
CA LYS A 51 8.82 22.94 -5.53
C LYS A 51 8.23 21.61 -6.00
N LEU A 52 8.32 21.30 -7.30
CA LEU A 52 7.72 20.10 -7.87
C LEU A 52 8.29 18.81 -7.24
N GLN A 53 9.61 18.77 -7.09
CA GLN A 53 10.33 17.63 -6.52
C GLN A 53 9.86 17.33 -5.09
N SER A 54 9.82 18.35 -4.21
CA SER A 54 9.40 18.17 -2.82
C SER A 54 7.91 17.86 -2.68
N LEU A 55 7.05 18.49 -3.49
CA LEU A 55 5.61 18.20 -3.51
C LEU A 55 5.34 16.73 -3.85
N ILE A 56 5.98 16.20 -4.89
CA ILE A 56 5.81 14.81 -5.30
C ILE A 56 6.43 13.87 -4.28
N THR A 57 7.63 14.18 -3.77
CA THR A 57 8.29 13.38 -2.73
C THR A 57 7.38 13.22 -1.51
N ASN A 58 6.82 14.33 -1.00
CA ASN A 58 5.93 14.31 0.16
C ASN A 58 4.63 13.54 -0.12
N ALA A 59 4.05 13.68 -1.32
CA ALA A 59 2.86 12.92 -1.70
C ALA A 59 3.13 11.41 -1.75
N ILE A 60 4.30 11.00 -2.25
CA ILE A 60 4.71 9.59 -2.30
C ILE A 60 4.93 9.03 -0.89
N ILE A 61 5.69 9.73 -0.06
CA ILE A 61 5.92 9.34 1.35
C ILE A 61 4.57 9.16 2.06
N ARG A 62 3.67 10.14 1.93
CA ARG A 62 2.34 10.08 2.53
C ARG A 62 1.53 8.89 2.03
N SER A 63 1.50 8.63 0.72
CA SER A 63 0.77 7.49 0.15
C SER A 63 1.31 6.14 0.64
N ILE A 64 2.63 6.01 0.79
CA ILE A 64 3.25 4.80 1.34
C ILE A 64 2.85 4.61 2.81
N GLN A 65 2.90 5.68 3.61
CA GLN A 65 2.50 5.65 5.02
C GLN A 65 1.02 5.31 5.19
N GLU A 66 0.13 5.92 4.39
CA GLU A 66 -1.32 5.66 4.42
C GLU A 66 -1.65 4.20 4.08
N LYS A 67 -0.91 3.59 3.13
CA LYS A 67 -1.08 2.17 2.77
C LYS A 67 -0.52 1.21 3.82
N GLY A 68 0.36 1.67 4.71
CA GLY A 68 0.93 0.89 5.82
C GLY A 68 1.77 -0.32 5.41
N ALA A 69 2.11 -0.48 4.13
CA ALA A 69 2.83 -1.66 3.64
C ALA A 69 4.33 -1.60 3.97
N PHE A 70 4.92 -0.42 4.09
CA PHE A 70 6.35 -0.22 4.31
C PHE A 70 6.60 0.88 5.36
N LYS A 71 7.68 0.73 6.12
CA LYS A 71 8.19 1.77 7.03
C LYS A 71 9.05 2.74 6.23
N ILE A 72 8.94 4.04 6.49
CA ILE A 72 9.83 5.05 5.89
C ILE A 72 11.09 5.14 6.74
N ALA A 73 12.25 4.99 6.10
CA ALA A 73 13.56 5.10 6.76
C ALA A 73 14.53 5.96 5.93
N ASN A 74 15.63 6.36 6.54
CA ASN A 74 16.73 7.02 5.82
C ASN A 74 17.46 6.01 4.93
N GLU A 75 18.07 6.48 3.84
CA GLU A 75 18.78 5.62 2.85
C GLU A 75 19.80 4.66 3.48
N LYS A 76 20.48 5.08 4.55
CA LYS A 76 21.48 4.25 5.24
C LYS A 76 20.88 3.07 6.02
N ASN A 77 19.60 3.16 6.39
CA ASN A 77 18.93 2.24 7.30
C ASN A 77 17.68 1.61 6.67
N SER A 78 17.55 1.69 5.33
CA SER A 78 16.42 1.15 4.59
C SER A 78 16.82 -0.12 3.82
N ASP A 79 15.91 -1.08 3.75
CA ASP A 79 16.10 -2.33 2.98
C ASP A 79 16.07 -2.08 1.46
N ALA A 80 15.39 -1.02 1.03
CA ALA A 80 15.29 -0.61 -0.37
C ALA A 80 15.19 0.90 -0.54
N THR A 81 15.62 1.40 -1.69
CA THR A 81 15.53 2.81 -2.07
C THR A 81 14.62 2.98 -3.29
N LEU A 82 13.65 3.90 -3.20
CA LEU A 82 12.74 4.23 -4.30
C LEU A 82 13.24 5.46 -5.07
N GLU A 83 13.96 5.22 -6.16
CA GLU A 83 14.43 6.29 -7.04
C GLU A 83 13.38 6.67 -8.10
N ILE A 84 13.11 7.97 -8.22
CA ILE A 84 12.08 8.50 -9.13
C ILE A 84 12.64 9.70 -9.89
N LYS A 85 12.33 9.76 -11.18
CA LYS A 85 12.64 10.90 -12.06
C LYS A 85 11.39 11.37 -12.79
N ILE A 86 11.08 12.66 -12.71
CA ILE A 86 9.99 13.29 -13.46
C ILE A 86 10.53 13.69 -14.83
N ILE A 87 9.96 13.08 -15.86
CA ILE A 87 10.39 13.27 -17.25
C ILE A 87 9.54 14.34 -17.94
N ASN A 88 8.23 14.34 -17.72
CA ASN A 88 7.29 15.28 -18.34
C ASN A 88 6.09 15.55 -17.41
N ILE A 89 5.45 16.71 -17.57
CA ILE A 89 4.18 17.06 -16.94
C ILE A 89 3.28 17.71 -17.98
N GLU A 90 2.16 17.05 -18.24
CA GLU A 90 1.11 17.57 -19.12
C GLU A 90 -0.06 18.08 -18.28
N ARG A 91 -0.59 19.24 -18.67
CA ARG A 91 -1.78 19.83 -18.07
C ARG A 91 -2.88 19.84 -19.12
N LYS A 92 -3.98 19.17 -18.84
CA LYS A 92 -5.19 19.23 -19.65
C LYS A 92 -6.22 20.12 -18.97
N GLN A 93 -6.85 21.00 -19.73
CA GLN A 93 -8.03 21.74 -19.25
C GLN A 93 -9.15 20.73 -18.98
N LEU A 94 -9.70 20.77 -17.77
CA LEU A 94 -10.81 19.88 -17.36
C LEU A 94 -12.18 20.41 -17.78
N ARG A 95 -12.25 21.67 -18.24
CA ARG A 95 -13.47 22.32 -18.72
C ARG A 95 -13.17 22.93 -20.09
N ALA A 96 -14.06 22.69 -21.06
CA ALA A 96 -14.06 23.28 -22.40
C ALA A 96 -15.07 24.43 -22.44
#